data_AF-A0AAU9ZPV5-F1
#
_entry.id   AF-A0AAU9ZPV5-F1
#
_cell.length_a   1.000
_cell.length_b   1.000
_cell.length_c   1.000
_cell.angle_alpha   90.00
_cell.angle_beta   90.00
_cell.angle_gamma   90.00
#
_symmetry.space_group_name_H-M   'P 1'
#
loop_
_entity.id
_entity.type
_entity.pdbx_description
1 polymer ?
#
loop_
_entity_poly.entity_id
_entity_poly.type
_entity_poly.pdbx_seq_one_letter_code
_entity_poly.pdbx_strand_id
1 'polypeptide(L)' 'MHLHPSDVLFFLVISLPAANCAVGNNGVDFRTCAALKGVCFFGCRPGWDWLAYCNNLMSCCKKDKIYAPPQSKGI' A
#
# COMPACT_ATOMS: atom_id res chain seq x y z
N MET A 1 -15.90 -6.26 32.23
CA MET A 1 -14.57 -5.72 31.87
C MET A 1 -14.74 -4.25 31.49
N HIS A 2 -14.15 -3.31 32.25
CA HIS A 2 -14.14 -1.88 31.88
C HIS A 2 -12.90 -1.61 31.03
N LEU A 3 -13.03 -1.65 29.70
CA LEU A 3 -11.96 -1.17 28.83
C LEU A 3 -11.97 0.35 28.86
N HIS A 4 -10.82 0.94 29.20
CA HIS A 4 -10.65 2.38 29.12
C HIS A 4 -10.80 2.82 27.65
N PRO A 5 -11.45 3.96 27.37
CA PRO A 5 -11.64 4.45 26.01
C PRO A 5 -10.31 4.64 25.25
N SER A 6 -9.23 4.87 25.98
CA SER A 6 -7.85 4.94 25.44
C SER A 6 -7.38 3.61 24.85
N ASP A 7 -7.64 2.49 25.52
CA ASP A 7 -7.23 1.17 25.04
C ASP A 7 -8.04 0.76 23.80
N VAL A 8 -9.35 1.07 23.79
CA VAL A 8 -10.22 0.85 22.63
C VAL A 8 -9.71 1.65 21.42
N LEU A 9 -9.28 2.90 21.62
CA LEU A 9 -8.70 3.72 20.55
C LEU A 9 -7.42 3.10 19.99
N PHE A 10 -6.54 2.60 20.85
CA PHE A 10 -5.32 1.93 20.42
C PHE A 10 -5.66 0.70 19.57
N PHE A 11 -6.54 -0.18 20.04
CA PHE A 11 -6.98 -1.34 19.24
C PHE A 11 -7.65 -0.93 17.94
N LEU A 12 -8.40 0.17 17.90
CA LEU A 12 -9.00 0.70 16.68
C LEU A 12 -7.91 1.11 15.67
N VAL A 13 -6.87 1.83 16.09
CA VAL A 13 -5.81 2.31 15.17
C VAL A 13 -4.98 1.17 14.58
N ILE A 14 -4.72 0.09 15.32
CA ILE A 14 -4.02 -1.11 14.80
C ILE A 14 -4.94 -2.04 14.00
N SER A 15 -6.25 -2.01 14.26
CA SER A 15 -7.24 -2.79 13.49
C SER A 15 -7.79 -2.03 12.28
N LEU A 16 -7.61 -0.70 12.23
CA LEU A 16 -7.77 0.06 11.01
C LEU A 16 -6.76 -0.54 10.02
N PRO A 17 -7.23 -1.18 8.95
CA PRO A 17 -6.33 -1.73 7.98
C PRO A 17 -5.64 -0.53 7.32
N ALA A 18 -4.39 -0.28 7.73
CA ALA A 18 -3.37 0.17 6.80
C ALA A 18 -3.32 -0.76 5.54
N ALA A 19 -4.01 -1.89 5.61
CA ALA A 19 -4.20 -2.92 4.59
C ALA A 19 -5.43 -2.78 3.65
N ASN A 20 -6.22 -1.68 3.67
CA ASN A 20 -7.28 -1.47 2.65
C ASN A 20 -6.83 -0.61 1.46
N CYS A 21 -5.53 -0.39 1.27
CA CYS A 21 -4.98 0.15 0.02
C CYS A 21 -4.50 -0.96 -0.95
N ALA A 22 -4.60 -2.24 -0.54
CA ALA A 22 -4.05 -3.39 -1.25
C ALA A 22 -5.04 -4.08 -2.20
N VAL A 23 -6.36 -3.89 -2.05
CA VAL A 23 -7.37 -4.62 -2.84
C VAL A 23 -8.45 -3.64 -3.32
N GLY A 24 -8.57 -3.47 -4.64
CA GLY A 24 -9.72 -2.80 -5.28
C GLY A 24 -9.54 -1.35 -5.76
N ASN A 25 -8.46 -0.65 -5.43
CA ASN A 25 -8.15 0.67 -6.03
C ASN A 25 -7.04 0.53 -7.09
N ASN A 26 -7.24 1.16 -8.26
CA ASN A 26 -6.27 1.22 -9.38
C ASN A 26 -5.03 2.08 -9.07
N GLY A 27 -4.95 2.65 -7.86
CA GLY A 27 -3.86 3.54 -7.46
C GLY A 27 -4.12 4.96 -7.93
N VAL A 28 -3.24 5.89 -7.54
CA VAL A 28 -3.29 7.27 -8.03
C VAL A 28 -2.27 7.42 -9.15
N ASP A 29 -2.71 7.92 -10.30
CA ASP A 29 -1.81 8.28 -11.39
C ASP A 29 -1.09 9.58 -11.07
N PHE A 30 0.22 9.50 -10.92
CA PHE A 30 1.09 10.66 -10.72
C PHE A 30 2.07 10.77 -11.88
N ARG A 31 2.14 11.93 -12.52
CA ARG A 31 2.80 12.10 -13.83
C ARG A 31 4.24 11.55 -13.87
N THR A 32 5.02 11.74 -12.81
CA THR A 32 6.40 11.24 -12.74
C THR A 32 6.47 9.72 -12.54
N CYS A 33 5.56 9.15 -11.74
CA CYS A 33 5.46 7.71 -11.51
C CYS A 33 4.90 6.97 -12.74
N ALA A 34 3.88 7.54 -13.38
CA ALA A 34 3.27 7.03 -14.60
C ALA A 34 4.28 6.99 -15.77
N ALA A 35 5.21 7.95 -15.86
CA ALA A 35 6.31 7.92 -16.82
C ALA A 35 7.21 6.68 -16.67
N LEU A 36 7.31 6.12 -15.46
CA LEU A 36 8.05 4.88 -15.17
C LEU A 36 7.21 3.60 -15.32
N LYS A 37 5.95 3.74 -15.77
CA LYS A 37 4.92 2.70 -15.78
C LYS A 37 4.59 2.17 -14.38
N GLY A 38 4.74 3.03 -13.38
CA GLY A 38 4.34 2.77 -12.00
C GLY A 38 3.02 3.46 -11.65
N VAL A 39 2.44 3.06 -10.53
CA VAL A 39 1.24 3.66 -9.93
C VAL A 39 1.51 3.92 -8.44
N CYS A 40 0.85 4.93 -7.89
CA CYS A 40 1.11 5.35 -6.53
C CYS A 40 0.18 4.66 -5.54
N PHE A 41 0.76 4.12 -4.47
CA PHE A 41 0.06 3.47 -3.37
C PHE A 41 0.64 3.90 -2.01
N PHE A 42 -0.15 3.77 -0.94
CA PHE A 42 0.36 3.88 0.43
C PHE A 42 1.11 2.59 0.80
N GLY A 43 2.37 2.50 0.35
CA GLY A 43 3.20 1.29 0.44
C GLY A 43 3.01 0.36 -0.77
N CYS A 44 4.07 -0.34 -1.17
CA CYS A 44 4.02 -1.26 -2.31
C CYS A 44 3.49 -2.63 -1.89
N ARG A 45 2.64 -3.21 -2.75
CA ARG A 45 2.10 -4.56 -2.55
C ARG A 45 3.21 -5.61 -2.74
N PRO A 46 3.10 -6.80 -2.13
CA PRO A 46 4.02 -7.89 -2.40
C PRO A 46 4.09 -8.19 -3.91
N GLY A 47 5.31 -8.29 -4.46
CA GLY A 47 5.53 -8.43 -5.91
C GLY A 47 5.46 -7.14 -6.71
N TRP A 48 5.46 -5.99 -6.03
CA TRP A 48 5.67 -4.69 -6.64
C TRP A 48 6.94 -4.06 -6.09
N ASP A 49 7.76 -3.55 -7.00
CA ASP A 49 8.98 -2.83 -6.68
C ASP A 49 8.67 -1.39 -6.31
N TRP A 50 9.32 -0.92 -5.26
CA TRP A 50 9.33 0.48 -4.88
C TRP A 50 10.32 1.26 -5.74
N LEU A 51 9.88 2.37 -6.32
CA LEU A 51 10.70 3.19 -7.22
C LEU A 51 11.06 4.55 -6.62
N ALA A 52 10.06 5.26 -6.08
CA ALA A 52 10.20 6.64 -5.62
C ALA A 52 9.00 7.05 -4.76
N TYR A 53 9.00 8.27 -4.23
CA TYR A 53 7.82 8.87 -3.62
C TYR A 53 6.95 9.62 -4.65
N CYS A 54 5.63 9.51 -4.52
CA CYS A 54 4.66 10.18 -5.40
C CYS A 54 4.18 11.55 -4.90
N ASN A 55 4.62 12.00 -3.73
CA ASN A 55 4.52 13.39 -3.24
C ASN A 55 5.08 13.49 -1.81
N ASN A 56 4.47 12.76 -0.86
CA ASN A 56 4.81 12.87 0.56
C ASN A 56 4.87 11.50 1.27
N LEU A 57 3.75 10.77 1.33
CA LEU A 57 3.65 9.48 2.04
C LEU A 57 3.35 8.29 1.11
N MET A 58 3.00 8.56 -0.15
CA MET A 58 2.71 7.53 -1.14
C MET A 58 3.99 7.11 -1.87
N SER A 59 4.08 5.80 -2.11
CA SER A 59 5.14 5.13 -2.84
C SER A 59 4.72 4.89 -4.28
N CYS A 60 5.58 5.25 -5.22
CA CYS A 60 5.51 4.82 -6.61
C CYS A 60 5.92 3.37 -6.69
N CYS A 61 4.99 2.51 -7.09
CA CYS A 61 5.19 1.07 -7.14
C CYS A 61 4.99 0.57 -8.57
N LYS A 62 5.81 -0.40 -8.97
CA LYS A 62 5.69 -1.04 -10.28
C LYS A 62 5.63 -2.55 -10.10
N LYS A 63 4.71 -3.20 -10.81
CA LYS A 63 4.56 -4.66 -10.73
C LYS A 63 5.83 -5.32 -11.25
N ASP A 64 6.50 -6.08 -10.39
CA ASP A 64 7.60 -6.93 -10.81
C ASP A 64 7.02 -8.15 -11.55
N LYS A 65 7.63 -8.48 -12.68
CA LYS A 65 7.25 -9.62 -13.52
C LYS A 65 8.24 -10.78 -13.41
N ILE A 66 9.41 -10.55 -12.83
CA ILE A 66 10.53 -11.49 -12.87
C ILE A 66 10.70 -12.20 -11.52
N TYR A 67 10.70 -11.45 -10.40
CA TYR A 67 10.95 -11.99 -9.06
C TYR A 67 9.76 -11.85 -8.11
N ALA A 68 8.55 -11.77 -8.69
CA ALA A 68 7.32 -11.67 -7.91
C ALA A 68 7.14 -12.89 -6.98
N PRO A 69 7.07 -12.70 -5.64
CA PRO A 69 6.93 -13.79 -4.69
C PRO A 69 5.56 -14.47 -4.85
N PRO A 70 5.41 -15.75 -4.49
CA PRO A 70 4.18 -16.51 -4.73
C PRO A 70 2.94 -15.88 -4.07
N GLN A 71 3.10 -15.15 -2.96
CA GLN A 71 2.02 -14.42 -2.30
C GLN A 71 1.40 -13.30 -3.15
N SER A 72 2.10 -12.84 -4.20
CA SER A 72 1.61 -11.78 -5.09
C SER A 72 0.52 -12.24 -6.08
N LYS A 73 0.34 -13.56 -6.26
CA LYS A 73 -0.61 -14.12 -7.25
C LYS A 73 -2.08 -14.02 -6.84
N GLY A 74 -2.36 -13.76 -5.55
CA GLY A 74 -3.71 -13.68 -5.00
C GLY A 74 -4.18 -12.28 -4.60
N ILE A 75 -3.42 -11.23 -4.93
CA ILE A 75 -3.69 -9.82 -4.61
C ILE A 75 -3.96 -9.02 -5.89
#